data_AF-A0A139DIZ5-F1
#
_entry.id   AF-A0A139DIZ5-F1
#
_cell.length_a   1.000
_cell.length_b   1.000
_cell.length_c   1.000
_cell.angle_alpha   90.00
_cell.angle_beta   90.00
_cell.angle_gamma   90.00
#
_symmetry.space_group_name_H-M   'P 1'
#
loop_
_entity.id
_entity.type
_entity.pdbx_description
1 polymer ?
#
loop_
_entity_poly.entity_id
_entity_poly.type
_entity_poly.pdbx_seq_one_letter_code
_entity_poly.pdbx_strand_id
1 'polypeptide(L)'
;MTARFSAEAVFARRRAGVLLHPTALPGDSGKLGHAARQFVEFLQQAGMSVWQTLPTGPTHSNLSPYQTLSAHAGNPEFIDLQELFTTGLLSHQELAKATRAELLSRAAARFHADEYTPDACINQDQWVHFLAAHRNWLDDFALFMVIRDSYPDLSWPDWPEPLRHREQGALVEFRHQHHEAIEQIRFEQFIFHCQWSSLRRYAHDHGVLLFGDIPIFVAHDSADVWANPQLFKLDADGHPTVVAGVPPDYFSEHGQHWGNPLYDWNAMAHDNYRWWLERLASQREQFDLLRIDHFRGLQAFWEIPAEDPQPINGYWVPGPGDDFLKACLEELPDLPLVAENLGLISKDVEQLRHRFRLPGMTVMQFGFDGSPDNPHLLHNHRREDLVYTGTHDN
;
A
#
# COMPACT_ATOMS: atom_id res chain seq x y z
N MET A 1 -22.06 -8.34 3.30
CA MET A 1 -22.00 -7.00 3.90
C MET A 1 -21.26 -7.10 5.22
N THR A 2 -19.94 -6.87 5.22
CA THR A 2 -19.16 -6.66 6.45
C THR A 2 -19.68 -5.41 7.14
N ALA A 3 -19.93 -5.48 8.45
CA ALA A 3 -20.34 -4.32 9.24
C ALA A 3 -19.24 -3.26 9.14
N ARG A 4 -19.52 -2.15 8.44
CA ARG A 4 -18.59 -1.03 8.37
C ARG A 4 -18.60 -0.32 9.72
N PHE A 5 -17.47 -0.35 10.43
CA PHE A 5 -17.28 0.52 11.59
C PHE A 5 -17.09 1.95 11.08
N SER A 6 -17.82 2.93 11.63
CA SER A 6 -17.52 4.34 11.37
C SER A 6 -16.18 4.69 12.02
N ALA A 7 -15.42 5.61 11.41
CA ALA A 7 -14.16 6.08 11.96
C ALA A 7 -14.32 6.57 13.41
N GLU A 8 -15.41 7.29 13.70
CA GLU A 8 -15.75 7.73 15.06
C GLU A 8 -15.89 6.58 16.05
N ALA A 9 -16.53 5.47 15.66
CA ALA A 9 -16.71 4.30 16.51
C ALA A 9 -15.39 3.57 16.79
N VAL A 10 -14.43 3.62 15.85
CA VAL A 10 -13.12 2.99 16.05
C VAL A 10 -12.33 3.71 17.15
N PHE A 11 -12.25 5.04 17.08
CA PHE A 11 -11.46 5.87 18.00
C PHE A 11 -12.17 6.23 19.32
N ALA A 12 -13.48 5.95 19.46
CA ALA A 12 -14.23 6.26 20.68
C ALA A 12 -13.84 5.42 21.91
N ARG A 13 -13.25 4.23 21.71
CA ARG A 13 -12.89 3.27 22.78
C ARG A 13 -11.38 3.07 22.86
N ARG A 14 -10.87 2.86 24.08
CA ARG A 14 -9.48 2.46 24.30
C ARG A 14 -9.24 1.07 23.68
N ARG A 15 -8.14 0.94 22.93
CA ARG A 15 -7.73 -0.29 22.25
C ARG A 15 -6.25 -0.52 22.45
N ALA A 16 -5.83 -1.76 22.35
CA ALA A 16 -4.44 -2.17 22.20
C ALA A 16 -4.31 -3.02 20.94
N GLY A 17 -3.11 -3.06 20.36
CA GLY A 17 -2.82 -3.80 19.15
C GLY A 17 -1.34 -4.14 19.01
N VAL A 18 -1.02 -4.89 17.97
CA VAL A 18 0.35 -5.29 17.63
C VAL A 18 0.67 -4.87 16.20
N LEU A 19 1.85 -4.27 16.03
CA LEU A 19 2.50 -4.10 14.74
C LEU A 19 3.26 -5.39 14.40
N LEU A 20 2.80 -6.12 13.39
CA LEU A 20 3.47 -7.31 12.86
C LEU A 20 3.17 -7.42 11.37
N HIS A 21 4.16 -7.25 10.51
CA HIS A 21 3.93 -7.41 9.08
C HIS A 21 3.73 -8.90 8.71
N PRO A 22 2.86 -9.28 7.74
CA PRO A 22 2.61 -10.68 7.40
C PRO A 22 3.86 -11.47 7.02
N THR A 23 4.91 -10.83 6.49
CA THR A 23 6.19 -11.49 6.20
C THR A 23 6.84 -12.11 7.43
N ALA A 24 6.60 -11.56 8.63
CA ALA A 24 7.13 -12.05 9.90
C ALA A 24 6.36 -13.26 10.45
N LEU A 25 5.22 -13.62 9.84
CA LEU A 25 4.49 -14.83 10.20
C LEU A 25 5.26 -16.09 9.74
N PRO A 26 5.23 -17.17 10.54
CA PRO A 26 5.90 -18.41 10.18
C PRO A 26 5.20 -19.09 8.99
N GLY A 27 5.96 -19.92 8.26
CA GLY A 27 5.47 -20.75 7.17
C GLY A 27 5.86 -20.23 5.77
N ASP A 28 5.91 -21.17 4.82
CA ASP A 28 6.46 -20.96 3.48
C ASP A 28 5.41 -21.08 2.37
N SER A 29 4.17 -21.47 2.69
CA SER A 29 3.06 -21.59 1.73
C SER A 29 2.49 -20.25 1.30
N GLY A 30 2.70 -19.20 2.11
CA GLY A 30 2.11 -17.88 1.98
C GLY A 30 1.86 -17.27 3.35
N LYS A 31 1.30 -16.07 3.39
CA LYS A 31 1.16 -15.27 4.62
C LYS A 31 -0.28 -14.98 5.06
N LEU A 32 -1.28 -15.30 4.23
CA LEU A 32 -2.71 -15.08 4.55
C LEU A 32 -3.46 -16.32 5.04
N GLY A 33 -2.76 -17.46 5.10
CA GLY A 33 -3.30 -18.75 5.50
C GLY A 33 -3.32 -18.96 7.01
N HIS A 34 -3.16 -20.22 7.44
CA HIS A 34 -3.32 -20.66 8.82
C HIS A 34 -2.58 -19.82 9.87
N ALA A 35 -1.31 -19.47 9.62
CA ALA A 35 -0.51 -18.68 10.56
C ALA A 35 -1.11 -17.30 10.87
N ALA A 36 -1.73 -16.64 9.88
CA ALA A 36 -2.41 -15.37 10.09
C ALA A 36 -3.66 -15.51 10.96
N ARG A 37 -4.43 -16.60 10.80
CA ARG A 37 -5.59 -16.87 11.68
C ARG A 37 -5.17 -17.15 13.11
N GLN A 38 -4.11 -17.94 13.30
CA GLN A 38 -3.55 -18.17 14.64
C GLN A 38 -3.09 -16.87 15.30
N PHE A 39 -2.52 -15.94 14.52
CA PHE A 39 -2.15 -14.63 15.04
C PHE A 39 -3.36 -13.79 15.45
N VAL A 40 -4.45 -13.81 14.67
CA VAL A 40 -5.73 -13.19 15.04
C VAL A 40 -6.29 -13.79 16.34
N GLU A 41 -6.29 -15.11 16.48
CA GLU A 41 -6.71 -15.80 17.71
C GLU A 41 -5.84 -15.39 18.91
N PHE A 42 -4.52 -15.29 18.71
CA PHE A 42 -3.59 -14.80 19.74
C PHE A 42 -3.95 -13.38 20.19
N LEU A 43 -4.20 -12.46 19.24
CA LEU A 43 -4.58 -11.08 19.57
C LEU A 43 -5.88 -11.04 20.38
N GLN A 44 -6.89 -11.79 19.95
CA GLN A 44 -8.16 -11.90 20.66
C GLN A 44 -7.96 -12.43 22.09
N GLN A 45 -7.20 -13.52 22.25
CA GLN A 45 -6.90 -14.12 23.56
C GLN A 45 -6.12 -13.18 24.48
N ALA A 46 -5.23 -12.35 23.92
CA ALA A 46 -4.49 -11.32 24.63
C ALA A 46 -5.34 -10.06 24.95
N GLY A 47 -6.61 -10.00 24.51
CA GLY A 47 -7.47 -8.83 24.68
C GLY A 47 -7.11 -7.64 23.77
N MET A 48 -6.31 -7.88 22.73
CA MET A 48 -5.93 -6.91 21.71
C MET A 48 -6.97 -6.90 20.59
N SER A 49 -7.17 -5.74 19.95
CA SER A 49 -8.24 -5.54 18.97
C SER A 49 -7.80 -4.84 17.69
N VAL A 50 -6.49 -4.67 17.50
CA VAL A 50 -5.89 -4.06 16.31
C VAL A 50 -4.65 -4.85 15.90
N TRP A 51 -4.57 -5.19 14.63
CA TRP A 51 -3.37 -5.72 13.98
C TRP A 51 -2.91 -4.70 12.93
N GLN A 52 -1.76 -4.07 13.17
CA GLN A 52 -1.13 -3.20 12.20
C GLN A 52 -0.12 -3.94 11.32
N THR A 53 -0.15 -3.64 10.02
CA THR A 53 0.83 -4.10 9.04
C THR A 53 1.55 -2.92 8.42
N LEU A 54 2.73 -3.18 7.84
CA LEU A 54 3.33 -2.32 6.82
C LEU A 54 2.58 -2.47 5.47
N PRO A 55 2.91 -1.69 4.42
CA PRO A 55 2.26 -1.84 3.12
C PRO A 55 2.43 -3.24 2.54
N THR A 56 1.39 -3.75 1.88
CA THR A 56 1.24 -5.16 1.50
C THR A 56 1.43 -5.43 0.01
N GLY A 57 1.92 -4.43 -0.74
CA GLY A 57 2.13 -4.53 -2.18
C GLY A 57 3.38 -5.33 -2.57
N PRO A 58 3.48 -5.75 -3.85
CA PRO A 58 4.68 -6.36 -4.39
C PRO A 58 5.86 -5.39 -4.29
N THR A 59 7.00 -5.83 -3.76
CA THR A 59 8.18 -4.99 -3.55
C THR A 59 9.19 -5.12 -4.69
N HIS A 60 10.06 -4.13 -4.84
CA HIS A 60 11.30 -4.31 -5.60
C HIS A 60 12.25 -5.32 -4.91
N SER A 61 13.39 -5.60 -5.54
CA SER A 61 14.42 -6.54 -5.05
C SER A 61 15.05 -6.15 -3.71
N ASN A 62 14.95 -4.87 -3.30
CA ASN A 62 15.37 -4.41 -1.98
C ASN A 62 14.39 -4.79 -0.85
N LEU A 63 13.24 -5.38 -1.20
CA LEU A 63 12.20 -5.88 -0.30
C LEU A 63 11.58 -4.80 0.61
N SER A 64 11.75 -3.52 0.27
CA SER A 64 11.13 -2.44 1.04
C SER A 64 9.63 -2.38 0.75
N PRO A 65 8.76 -2.51 1.76
CA PRO A 65 7.32 -2.34 1.57
C PRO A 65 6.92 -0.89 1.28
N TYR A 66 7.84 0.07 1.39
CA TYR A 66 7.63 1.48 1.00
C TYR A 66 8.02 1.76 -0.47
N GLN A 67 8.53 0.75 -1.17
CA GLN A 67 8.89 0.80 -2.58
C GLN A 67 8.15 -0.34 -3.30
N THR A 68 6.84 -0.17 -3.45
CA THR A 68 5.97 -1.16 -4.10
C THR A 68 5.83 -0.91 -5.60
N LEU A 69 5.69 -1.99 -6.36
CA LEU A 69 5.44 -1.97 -7.82
C LEU A 69 4.04 -1.45 -8.18
N SER A 70 3.13 -1.39 -7.19
CA SER A 70 1.83 -0.73 -7.31
C SER A 70 1.32 -0.30 -5.92
N ALA A 71 0.63 0.84 -5.87
CA ALA A 71 -0.07 1.35 -4.71
C ALA A 71 -1.42 0.63 -4.41
N HIS A 72 -1.87 -0.23 -5.34
CA HIS A 72 -3.15 -0.93 -5.26
C HIS A 72 -3.00 -2.44 -5.09
N ALA A 73 -2.03 -3.03 -5.78
CA ALA A 73 -1.86 -4.48 -5.85
C ALA A 73 -1.47 -5.10 -4.50
N GLY A 74 -1.84 -6.37 -4.31
CA GLY A 74 -1.35 -7.21 -3.23
C GLY A 74 -0.12 -8.01 -3.64
N ASN A 75 0.78 -8.27 -2.70
CA ASN A 75 1.96 -9.09 -2.95
C ASN A 75 1.55 -10.55 -3.20
N PRO A 76 1.82 -11.13 -4.39
CA PRO A 76 1.48 -12.52 -4.67
C PRO A 76 2.19 -13.50 -3.75
N GLU A 77 3.32 -13.14 -3.11
CA GLU A 77 3.99 -13.96 -2.09
C GLU A 77 3.13 -14.21 -0.84
N PHE A 78 2.10 -13.40 -0.61
CA PHE A 78 1.22 -13.56 0.55
C PHE A 78 0.13 -14.60 0.33
N ILE A 79 -0.17 -14.98 -0.92
CA ILE A 79 -1.17 -16.00 -1.24
C ILE A 79 -0.81 -17.32 -0.55
N ASP A 80 -1.64 -17.86 0.32
CA ASP A 80 -1.42 -19.19 0.86
C ASP A 80 -1.81 -20.27 -0.17
N LEU A 81 -0.81 -21.01 -0.64
CA LEU A 81 -0.98 -22.05 -1.65
C LEU A 81 -1.74 -23.28 -1.12
N GLN A 82 -1.78 -23.51 0.20
CA GLN A 82 -2.51 -24.64 0.77
C GLN A 82 -4.02 -24.39 0.77
N GLU A 83 -4.46 -23.13 0.84
CA GLU A 83 -5.88 -22.80 0.74
C GLU A 83 -6.49 -23.16 -0.62
N LEU A 84 -5.67 -23.12 -1.67
CA LEU A 84 -6.05 -23.52 -3.02
C LEU A 84 -6.32 -25.02 -3.16
N PHE A 85 -6.05 -25.83 -2.12
CA PHE A 85 -6.41 -27.25 -2.10
C PHE A 85 -7.91 -27.46 -1.93
N THR A 86 -8.58 -26.56 -1.22
CA THR A 86 -10.01 -26.69 -0.91
C THR A 86 -10.88 -26.59 -2.15
N THR A 87 -10.47 -25.75 -3.11
CA THR A 87 -11.09 -25.61 -4.43
C THR A 87 -10.51 -26.58 -5.46
N GLY A 88 -9.49 -27.38 -5.11
CA GLY A 88 -8.83 -28.29 -6.04
C GLY A 88 -7.96 -27.60 -7.10
N LEU A 89 -7.75 -26.28 -7.00
CA LEU A 89 -6.85 -25.53 -7.88
C LEU A 89 -5.39 -25.99 -7.74
N LEU A 90 -5.00 -26.42 -6.55
CA LEU A 90 -3.73 -27.09 -6.28
C LEU A 90 -3.94 -28.36 -5.47
N SER A 91 -2.91 -29.18 -5.41
CA SER A 91 -2.87 -30.37 -4.55
C SER A 91 -1.61 -30.41 -3.69
N HIS A 92 -1.69 -31.11 -2.56
CA HIS A 92 -0.56 -31.27 -1.63
C HIS A 92 0.68 -31.88 -2.29
N GLN A 93 0.49 -32.75 -3.29
CA GLN A 93 1.60 -33.42 -3.99
C GLN A 93 2.41 -32.48 -4.90
N GLU A 94 1.86 -31.32 -5.26
CA GLU A 94 2.48 -30.37 -6.18
C GLU A 94 3.43 -29.41 -5.46
N LEU A 95 3.16 -29.05 -4.20
CA LEU A 95 3.96 -28.08 -3.43
C LEU A 95 5.46 -28.39 -3.40
N ALA A 96 5.83 -29.67 -3.26
CA ALA A 96 7.23 -30.07 -3.15
C ALA A 96 7.95 -30.19 -4.50
N LYS A 97 7.24 -30.02 -5.62
CA LYS A 97 7.73 -30.37 -6.97
C LYS A 97 7.85 -29.19 -7.92
N ALA A 98 7.42 -28.01 -7.52
CA ALA A 98 7.34 -26.84 -8.37
C ALA A 98 7.59 -25.57 -7.57
N THR A 99 8.10 -24.56 -8.27
CA THR A 99 8.22 -23.21 -7.74
C THR A 99 6.84 -22.59 -7.53
N ARG A 100 6.78 -21.54 -6.71
CA ARG A 100 5.56 -20.78 -6.47
C ARG A 100 4.93 -20.23 -7.76
N ALA A 101 5.76 -19.65 -8.64
CA ALA A 101 5.29 -19.13 -9.92
C ALA A 101 4.68 -20.22 -10.81
N GLU A 102 5.30 -21.40 -10.90
CA GLU A 102 4.73 -22.54 -11.63
C GLU A 102 3.42 -23.05 -11.02
N LEU A 103 3.30 -23.02 -9.69
CA LEU A 103 2.07 -23.42 -9.00
C LEU A 103 0.93 -22.43 -9.26
N LEU A 104 1.19 -21.12 -9.16
CA LEU A 104 0.20 -20.09 -9.46
C LEU A 104 -0.22 -20.12 -10.94
N SER A 105 0.71 -20.37 -11.85
CA SER A 105 0.43 -20.56 -13.28
C SER A 105 -0.49 -21.78 -13.53
N ARG A 106 -0.22 -22.92 -12.87
CA ARG A 106 -1.09 -24.11 -12.95
C ARG A 106 -2.48 -23.85 -12.35
N ALA A 107 -2.55 -23.15 -11.23
CA ALA A 107 -3.81 -22.77 -10.61
C ALA A 107 -4.63 -21.86 -11.54
N ALA A 108 -4.00 -20.86 -12.17
CA ALA A 108 -4.64 -20.01 -13.17
C ALA A 108 -5.18 -20.83 -14.35
N ALA A 109 -4.36 -21.72 -14.92
CA ALA A 109 -4.77 -22.59 -16.02
C ALA A 109 -6.00 -23.44 -15.67
N ARG A 110 -6.01 -24.08 -14.48
CA ARG A 110 -7.17 -24.84 -13.99
C ARG A 110 -8.40 -23.98 -13.76
N PHE A 111 -8.23 -22.78 -13.21
CA PHE A 111 -9.32 -21.83 -13.01
C PHE A 111 -9.97 -21.43 -14.34
N HIS A 112 -9.17 -21.08 -15.35
CA HIS A 112 -9.66 -20.69 -16.67
C HIS A 112 -10.24 -21.86 -17.47
N ALA A 113 -9.79 -23.09 -17.21
CA ALA A 113 -10.34 -24.31 -17.80
C ALA A 113 -11.61 -24.83 -17.07
N ASP A 114 -12.06 -24.17 -16.00
CA ASP A 114 -13.15 -24.61 -15.12
C ASP A 114 -12.88 -25.99 -14.48
N GLU A 115 -11.61 -26.31 -14.25
CA GLU A 115 -11.11 -27.57 -13.66
C GLU A 115 -10.88 -27.41 -12.14
N TYR A 116 -11.88 -26.90 -11.43
CA TYR A 116 -11.83 -26.68 -9.98
C TYR A 116 -13.24 -26.82 -9.36
N THR A 117 -13.33 -26.80 -8.04
CA THR A 117 -14.59 -26.75 -7.29
C THR A 117 -14.81 -25.30 -6.82
N PRO A 118 -15.78 -24.57 -7.40
CA PRO A 118 -16.04 -23.18 -6.99
C PRO A 118 -16.51 -23.06 -5.55
N ASP A 119 -16.13 -21.96 -4.90
CA ASP A 119 -16.61 -21.59 -3.56
C ASP A 119 -17.27 -20.19 -3.55
N ALA A 120 -17.52 -19.64 -2.37
CA ALA A 120 -18.18 -18.33 -2.23
C ALA A 120 -17.37 -17.15 -2.80
N CYS A 121 -16.04 -17.24 -2.87
CA CYS A 121 -15.18 -16.18 -3.40
C CYS A 121 -14.49 -16.58 -4.70
N ILE A 122 -13.92 -17.78 -4.78
CA ILE A 122 -13.21 -18.29 -5.95
C ILE A 122 -14.25 -18.94 -6.87
N ASN A 123 -14.84 -18.15 -7.75
CA ASN A 123 -15.75 -18.59 -8.81
C ASN A 123 -15.75 -17.60 -9.99
N GLN A 124 -16.33 -17.99 -11.13
CA GLN A 124 -16.36 -17.16 -12.35
C GLN A 124 -17.13 -15.84 -12.18
N ASP A 125 -18.23 -15.82 -11.41
CA ASP A 125 -19.02 -14.60 -11.19
C ASP A 125 -18.23 -13.56 -10.37
N GLN A 126 -17.55 -14.01 -9.32
CA GLN A 126 -16.70 -13.15 -8.49
C GLN A 126 -15.46 -12.69 -9.25
N TRP A 127 -14.91 -13.51 -10.14
CA TRP A 127 -13.84 -13.11 -11.05
C TRP A 127 -14.26 -11.97 -11.97
N VAL A 128 -15.39 -12.09 -12.66
CA VAL A 128 -15.91 -11.03 -13.53
C VAL A 128 -16.19 -9.75 -12.73
N HIS A 129 -16.74 -9.88 -11.52
CA HIS A 129 -16.96 -8.75 -10.63
C HIS A 129 -15.64 -8.08 -10.21
N PHE A 130 -14.65 -8.87 -9.83
CA PHE A 130 -13.31 -8.40 -9.46
C PHE A 130 -12.66 -7.63 -10.60
N LEU A 131 -12.63 -8.18 -11.82
CA LEU A 131 -12.08 -7.50 -12.99
C LEU A 131 -12.79 -6.17 -13.27
N ALA A 132 -14.13 -6.15 -13.16
CA ALA A 132 -14.90 -4.94 -13.41
C ALA A 132 -14.66 -3.86 -12.35
N ALA A 133 -14.59 -4.25 -11.07
CA ALA A 133 -14.41 -3.33 -9.95
C ALA A 133 -13.00 -2.72 -9.88
N HIS A 134 -11.98 -3.44 -10.36
CA HIS A 134 -10.57 -3.05 -10.22
C HIS A 134 -9.91 -2.62 -11.54
N ARG A 135 -10.70 -2.44 -12.61
CA ARG A 135 -10.20 -2.14 -13.97
C ARG A 135 -9.25 -0.93 -14.02
N ASN A 136 -9.50 0.08 -13.19
CA ASN A 136 -8.76 1.34 -13.17
C ASN A 136 -7.27 1.19 -12.82
N TRP A 137 -6.87 0.13 -12.12
CA TRP A 137 -5.47 -0.14 -11.80
C TRP A 137 -4.99 -1.52 -12.26
N LEU A 138 -5.86 -2.53 -12.28
CA LEU A 138 -5.47 -3.93 -12.52
C LEU A 138 -4.94 -4.15 -13.93
N ASP A 139 -5.55 -3.50 -14.93
CA ASP A 139 -5.19 -3.67 -16.34
C ASP A 139 -3.83 -3.07 -16.68
N ASP A 140 -3.48 -1.98 -15.99
CA ASP A 140 -2.18 -1.32 -16.10
C ASP A 140 -1.13 -2.05 -15.26
N PHE A 141 -1.47 -2.48 -14.04
CA PHE A 141 -0.57 -3.27 -13.19
C PHE A 141 -0.16 -4.58 -13.87
N ALA A 142 -1.13 -5.36 -14.39
CA ALA A 142 -0.83 -6.63 -15.04
C ALA A 142 0.04 -6.44 -16.28
N LEU A 143 -0.22 -5.41 -17.08
CA LEU A 143 0.60 -5.10 -18.25
C LEU A 143 2.01 -4.63 -17.85
N PHE A 144 2.12 -3.74 -16.85
CA PHE A 144 3.40 -3.27 -16.33
C PHE A 144 4.28 -4.42 -15.85
N MET A 145 3.72 -5.36 -15.07
CA MET A 145 4.46 -6.52 -14.57
C MET A 145 5.01 -7.38 -15.71
N VAL A 146 4.20 -7.67 -16.73
CA VAL A 146 4.64 -8.51 -17.85
C VAL A 146 5.66 -7.79 -18.76
N ILE A 147 5.55 -6.47 -18.94
CA ILE A 147 6.58 -5.70 -19.63
C ILE A 147 7.87 -5.73 -18.81
N ARG A 148 7.80 -5.49 -17.49
CA ARG A 148 8.95 -5.56 -16.59
C ARG A 148 9.67 -6.91 -16.67
N ASP A 149 8.92 -8.01 -16.63
CA ASP A 149 9.48 -9.36 -16.73
C ASP A 149 10.13 -9.64 -18.09
N SER A 150 9.68 -8.95 -19.14
CA SER A 150 10.26 -9.01 -20.49
C SER A 150 11.56 -8.20 -20.60
N TYR A 151 11.79 -7.25 -19.70
CA TYR A 151 12.97 -6.36 -19.64
C TYR A 151 13.54 -6.29 -18.22
N PRO A 152 14.05 -7.40 -17.66
CA PRO A 152 14.38 -7.51 -16.22
C PRO A 152 15.50 -6.58 -15.75
N ASP A 153 16.35 -6.11 -16.67
CA ASP A 153 17.48 -5.22 -16.39
C ASP A 153 17.13 -3.73 -16.57
N LEU A 154 15.88 -3.41 -16.94
CA LEU A 154 15.45 -2.04 -17.27
C LEU A 154 14.32 -1.57 -16.36
N SER A 155 14.33 -0.28 -16.06
CA SER A 155 13.17 0.44 -15.50
C SER A 155 12.30 1.00 -16.63
N TRP A 156 11.05 1.36 -16.35
CA TRP A 156 10.13 1.79 -17.43
C TRP A 156 10.59 2.99 -18.30
N PRO A 157 11.37 3.98 -17.81
CA PRO A 157 11.94 5.03 -18.66
C PRO A 157 12.95 4.52 -19.70
N ASP A 158 13.52 3.34 -19.46
CA ASP A 158 14.52 2.71 -20.34
C ASP A 158 13.90 1.65 -21.27
N TRP A 159 12.61 1.37 -21.14
CA TRP A 159 11.90 0.45 -22.04
C TRP A 159 11.86 0.98 -23.47
N PRO A 160 11.62 0.11 -24.48
CA PRO A 160 11.38 0.55 -25.84
C PRO A 160 10.33 1.67 -25.89
N GLU A 161 10.64 2.72 -26.66
CA GLU A 161 9.85 3.95 -26.75
C GLU A 161 8.32 3.72 -26.85
N PRO A 162 7.81 2.78 -27.68
CA PRO A 162 6.37 2.55 -27.78
C PRO A 162 5.73 1.99 -26.50
N LEU A 163 6.46 1.21 -25.71
CA LEU A 163 5.99 0.68 -24.43
C LEU A 163 6.13 1.71 -23.30
N ARG A 164 7.23 2.47 -23.32
CA ARG A 164 7.50 3.57 -22.39
C ARG A 164 6.43 4.66 -22.48
N HIS A 165 6.11 5.12 -23.68
CA HIS A 165 5.10 6.16 -23.92
C HIS A 165 3.68 5.60 -24.08
N ARG A 166 3.48 4.30 -23.81
CA ARG A 166 2.16 3.65 -23.81
C ARG A 166 1.41 3.85 -25.13
N GLU A 167 2.12 3.73 -26.25
CA GLU A 167 1.52 3.81 -27.57
C GLU A 167 0.46 2.72 -27.74
N GLN A 168 -0.77 3.12 -28.05
CA GLN A 168 -1.93 2.22 -28.05
C GLN A 168 -1.72 0.97 -28.93
N GLY A 169 -1.12 1.14 -30.11
CA GLY A 169 -0.84 0.02 -31.02
C GLY A 169 0.16 -0.98 -30.43
N ALA A 170 1.23 -0.50 -29.81
CA ALA A 170 2.24 -1.34 -29.17
C ALA A 170 1.67 -2.08 -27.95
N LEU A 171 0.85 -1.41 -27.12
CA LEU A 171 0.24 -2.05 -25.97
C LEU A 171 -0.79 -3.12 -26.36
N VAL A 172 -1.56 -2.91 -27.44
CA VAL A 172 -2.51 -3.92 -27.94
C VAL A 172 -1.77 -5.16 -28.44
N GLU A 173 -0.72 -4.96 -29.24
CA GLU A 173 0.11 -6.06 -29.75
C GLU A 173 0.77 -6.83 -28.59
N PHE A 174 1.36 -6.11 -27.64
CA PHE A 174 1.98 -6.71 -26.46
C PHE A 174 0.98 -7.51 -25.61
N ARG A 175 -0.23 -6.96 -25.38
CA ARG A 175 -1.30 -7.68 -24.68
C ARG A 175 -1.70 -8.97 -25.39
N HIS A 176 -1.76 -8.96 -26.73
CA HIS A 176 -2.07 -10.16 -27.50
C HIS A 176 -0.95 -11.21 -27.41
N GLN A 177 0.31 -10.79 -27.55
CA GLN A 177 1.48 -11.68 -27.47
C GLN A 177 1.66 -12.31 -26.09
N HIS A 178 1.32 -11.59 -25.02
CA HIS A 178 1.55 -12.02 -23.64
C HIS A 178 0.25 -12.25 -22.86
N HIS A 179 -0.85 -12.60 -23.55
CA HIS A 179 -2.18 -12.75 -22.96
C HIS A 179 -2.19 -13.68 -21.73
N GLU A 180 -1.59 -14.87 -21.82
CA GLU A 180 -1.58 -15.85 -20.72
C GLU A 180 -0.85 -15.32 -19.47
N ALA A 181 0.26 -14.61 -19.65
CA ALA A 181 1.00 -14.02 -18.53
C ALA A 181 0.20 -12.88 -17.86
N ILE A 182 -0.49 -12.06 -18.64
CA ILE A 182 -1.36 -10.98 -18.12
C ILE A 182 -2.53 -11.58 -17.34
N GLU A 183 -3.18 -12.61 -17.86
CA GLU A 183 -4.26 -13.32 -17.16
C GLU A 183 -3.78 -13.98 -15.87
N GLN A 184 -2.56 -14.53 -15.85
CA GLN A 184 -1.96 -15.05 -14.63
C GLN A 184 -1.81 -13.95 -13.56
N ILE A 185 -1.26 -12.77 -13.89
CA ILE A 185 -1.13 -11.67 -12.92
C ILE A 185 -2.51 -11.22 -12.41
N ARG A 186 -3.52 -11.13 -13.28
CA ARG A 186 -4.91 -10.82 -12.88
C ARG A 186 -5.47 -11.87 -11.94
N PHE A 187 -5.26 -13.15 -12.24
CA PHE A 187 -5.66 -14.28 -11.40
C PHE A 187 -4.99 -14.23 -10.02
N GLU A 188 -3.69 -13.96 -9.95
CA GLU A 188 -2.97 -13.82 -8.68
C GLU A 188 -3.56 -12.70 -7.82
N GLN A 189 -3.88 -11.54 -8.40
CA GLN A 189 -4.54 -10.44 -7.68
C GLN A 189 -5.95 -10.82 -7.21
N PHE A 190 -6.71 -11.58 -8.00
CA PHE A 190 -8.01 -12.10 -7.59
C PHE A 190 -7.91 -13.06 -6.41
N ILE A 191 -6.97 -13.99 -6.44
CA ILE A 191 -6.73 -14.93 -5.33
C ILE A 191 -6.26 -14.18 -4.07
N PHE A 192 -5.35 -13.21 -4.21
CA PHE A 192 -4.95 -12.34 -3.11
C PHE A 192 -6.17 -11.63 -2.51
N HIS A 193 -7.02 -11.01 -3.33
CA HIS A 193 -8.23 -10.32 -2.89
C HIS A 193 -9.16 -11.26 -2.11
N CYS A 194 -9.37 -12.48 -2.60
CA CYS A 194 -10.20 -13.47 -1.93
C CYS A 194 -9.64 -13.88 -0.56
N GLN A 195 -8.36 -14.21 -0.49
CA GLN A 195 -7.73 -14.64 0.76
C GLN A 195 -7.61 -13.50 1.77
N TRP A 196 -7.27 -12.30 1.33
CA TRP A 196 -7.22 -11.11 2.19
C TRP A 196 -8.61 -10.78 2.75
N SER A 197 -9.64 -10.80 1.90
CA SER A 197 -11.04 -10.59 2.32
C SER A 197 -11.51 -11.64 3.32
N SER A 198 -11.10 -12.91 3.14
CA SER A 198 -11.37 -13.99 4.07
C SER A 198 -10.69 -13.75 5.43
N LEU A 199 -9.41 -13.41 5.43
CA LEU A 199 -8.65 -13.09 6.65
C LEU A 199 -9.23 -11.88 7.39
N ARG A 200 -9.60 -10.81 6.67
CA ARG A 200 -10.23 -9.62 7.24
C ARG A 200 -11.57 -9.97 7.91
N ARG A 201 -12.41 -10.77 7.24
CA ARG A 201 -13.67 -11.25 7.84
C ARG A 201 -13.41 -12.07 9.09
N TYR A 202 -12.45 -12.98 9.04
CA TYR A 202 -12.05 -13.78 10.19
C TYR A 202 -11.57 -12.89 11.36
N ALA A 203 -10.75 -11.87 11.08
CA ALA A 203 -10.33 -10.88 12.08
C ALA A 203 -11.53 -10.15 12.71
N HIS A 204 -12.50 -9.73 11.90
CA HIS A 204 -13.71 -9.06 12.37
C HIS A 204 -14.55 -9.94 13.27
N ASP A 205 -14.74 -11.21 12.90
CA ASP A 205 -15.49 -12.20 13.70
C ASP A 205 -14.83 -12.44 15.07
N HIS A 206 -13.52 -12.15 15.19
CA HIS A 206 -12.75 -12.22 16.43
C HIS A 206 -12.55 -10.84 17.11
N GLY A 207 -13.19 -9.79 16.60
CA GLY A 207 -13.11 -8.44 17.17
C GLY A 207 -11.78 -7.70 16.94
N VAL A 208 -10.98 -8.16 15.98
CA VAL A 208 -9.70 -7.59 15.58
C VAL A 208 -9.88 -6.74 14.31
N LEU A 209 -9.39 -5.50 14.34
CA LEU A 209 -9.34 -4.61 13.19
C LEU A 209 -7.98 -4.69 12.50
N LEU A 210 -7.97 -4.62 11.17
CA LEU A 210 -6.74 -4.52 10.38
C LEU A 210 -6.38 -3.05 10.16
N PHE A 211 -5.13 -2.70 10.47
CA PHE A 211 -4.61 -1.33 10.35
C PHE A 211 -3.50 -1.31 9.29
N GLY A 212 -3.81 -0.72 8.14
CA GLY A 212 -2.92 -0.60 7.01
C GLY A 212 -2.10 0.67 7.03
N ASP A 213 -1.21 0.75 6.06
CA ASP A 213 -0.19 1.79 5.96
C ASP A 213 -0.02 2.22 4.51
N ILE A 214 -0.09 3.53 4.28
CA ILE A 214 -0.05 4.16 2.97
C ILE A 214 1.20 5.05 2.95
N PRO A 215 2.28 4.64 2.27
CA PRO A 215 3.42 5.50 1.98
C PRO A 215 2.93 6.76 1.27
N ILE A 216 3.34 7.97 1.67
CA ILE A 216 2.83 9.15 0.94
C ILE A 216 3.22 9.08 -0.53
N PHE A 217 4.47 8.74 -0.86
CA PHE A 217 4.95 8.63 -2.23
C PHE A 217 4.90 7.18 -2.73
N VAL A 218 4.99 7.00 -4.05
CA VAL A 218 5.07 5.70 -4.72
C VAL A 218 6.48 5.49 -5.30
N ALA A 219 6.86 4.25 -5.62
CA ALA A 219 8.13 4.00 -6.30
C ALA A 219 8.10 4.61 -7.72
N HIS A 220 9.24 5.11 -8.21
CA HIS A 220 9.34 5.62 -9.58
C HIS A 220 9.09 4.53 -10.61
N ASP A 221 9.74 3.38 -10.41
CA ASP A 221 9.63 2.23 -11.28
C ASP A 221 8.42 1.35 -10.91
N SER A 222 7.22 1.95 -11.02
CA SER A 222 5.95 1.33 -10.65
C SER A 222 4.89 1.45 -11.75
N ALA A 223 3.88 0.58 -11.70
CA ALA A 223 2.72 0.68 -12.57
C ALA A 223 2.00 2.03 -12.40
N ASP A 224 2.02 2.59 -11.19
CA ASP A 224 1.31 3.82 -10.86
C ASP A 224 1.88 5.02 -11.63
N VAL A 225 3.21 5.14 -11.67
CA VAL A 225 3.92 6.23 -12.34
C VAL A 225 3.93 6.02 -13.85
N TRP A 226 4.25 4.79 -14.30
CA TRP A 226 4.24 4.47 -15.73
C TRP A 226 2.88 4.71 -16.38
N ALA A 227 1.78 4.37 -15.70
CA ALA A 227 0.44 4.56 -16.25
C ALA A 227 -0.08 6.00 -16.14
N ASN A 228 0.48 6.81 -15.23
CA ASN A 228 -0.01 8.17 -14.94
C ASN A 228 1.13 9.21 -14.87
N PRO A 229 2.07 9.26 -15.82
CA PRO A 229 3.27 10.09 -15.71
C PRO A 229 2.94 11.59 -15.55
N GLN A 230 1.81 12.05 -16.08
CA GLN A 230 1.32 13.42 -15.98
C GLN A 230 0.96 13.88 -14.56
N LEU A 231 0.83 12.95 -13.61
CA LEU A 231 0.53 13.25 -12.20
C LEU A 231 1.79 13.41 -11.35
N PHE A 232 2.97 13.30 -11.97
CA PHE A 232 4.27 13.35 -11.32
C PHE A 232 5.17 14.37 -12.01
N LYS A 233 6.15 14.89 -11.27
CA LYS A 233 7.14 15.85 -11.77
C LYS A 233 8.25 15.13 -12.55
N LEU A 234 7.93 14.73 -13.77
CA LEU A 234 8.83 14.01 -14.68
C LEU A 234 9.21 14.87 -15.89
N ASP A 235 10.34 14.54 -16.51
CA ASP A 235 10.69 15.05 -17.83
C ASP A 235 9.97 14.26 -18.95
N ALA A 236 10.24 14.63 -20.21
CA ALA A 236 9.59 14.01 -21.37
C ALA A 236 9.97 12.52 -21.55
N ASP A 237 11.12 12.10 -21.02
CA ASP A 237 11.60 10.71 -21.08
C ASP A 237 11.15 9.88 -19.87
N GLY A 238 10.47 10.50 -18.91
CA GLY A 238 9.94 9.83 -17.73
C GLY A 238 10.85 9.84 -16.51
N HIS A 239 11.97 10.57 -16.54
CA HIS A 239 12.87 10.69 -15.40
C HIS A 239 12.36 11.77 -14.43
N PRO A 240 12.52 11.60 -13.10
CA PRO A 240 12.13 12.62 -12.14
C PRO A 240 12.96 13.90 -12.34
N THR A 241 12.29 15.05 -12.38
CA THR A 241 12.98 16.36 -12.36
C THR A 241 13.34 16.77 -10.93
N VAL A 242 12.61 16.22 -9.97
CA VAL A 242 12.80 16.36 -8.53
C VAL A 242 12.46 15.04 -7.83
N VAL A 243 13.04 14.83 -6.66
CA VAL A 243 12.89 13.59 -5.89
C VAL A 243 12.57 13.87 -4.42
N ALA A 244 11.91 12.91 -3.80
CA ALA A 244 11.48 12.99 -2.41
C ALA A 244 12.65 12.76 -1.43
N GLY A 245 12.54 13.41 -0.28
CA GLY A 245 13.42 13.20 0.86
C GLY A 245 12.98 14.03 2.05
N VAL A 246 13.91 14.22 2.99
CA VAL A 246 13.77 15.14 4.11
C VAL A 246 15.06 15.94 4.32
N PRO A 247 14.96 17.19 4.80
CA PRO A 247 16.14 17.98 5.11
C PRO A 247 16.95 17.35 6.26
N PRO A 248 18.19 17.82 6.47
CA PRO A 248 18.91 17.57 7.71
C PRO A 248 18.06 17.83 8.95
N ASP A 249 18.07 16.90 9.88
CA ASP A 249 17.38 17.00 11.16
C ASP A 249 18.20 16.36 12.29
N TYR A 250 17.60 16.23 13.46
CA TYR A 250 18.26 15.67 14.63
C TYR A 250 18.51 14.15 14.54
N PHE A 251 17.90 13.45 13.56
CA PHE A 251 18.16 12.05 13.27
C PHE A 251 19.24 11.87 12.18
N SER A 252 19.28 12.76 11.19
CA SER A 252 20.24 12.73 10.09
C SER A 252 20.86 14.09 9.82
N GLU A 253 22.17 14.21 10.08
CA GLU A 253 22.97 15.41 9.80
C GLU A 253 22.96 15.79 8.30
N HIS A 254 22.72 14.83 7.41
CA HIS A 254 22.72 15.04 5.96
C HIS A 254 21.32 14.99 5.34
N GLY A 255 20.27 14.84 6.16
CA GLY A 255 18.91 14.58 5.69
C GLY A 255 18.80 13.17 5.08
N GLN A 256 17.73 12.92 4.34
CA GLN A 256 17.52 11.63 3.68
C GLN A 256 17.06 11.84 2.25
N HIS A 257 17.61 11.04 1.34
CA HIS A 257 17.19 10.97 -0.05
C HIS A 257 16.41 9.67 -0.25
N TRP A 258 15.11 9.76 -0.53
CA TRP A 258 14.25 8.57 -0.69
C TRP A 258 14.13 8.13 -2.14
N GLY A 259 14.32 9.05 -3.09
CA GLY A 259 14.35 8.75 -4.53
C GLY A 259 12.99 8.53 -5.19
N ASN A 260 11.89 8.65 -4.45
CA ASN A 260 10.55 8.63 -5.03
C ASN A 260 10.34 9.86 -5.93
N PRO A 261 9.56 9.75 -7.02
CA PRO A 261 9.10 10.92 -7.75
C PRO A 261 8.10 11.70 -6.90
N LEU A 262 8.04 13.01 -7.12
CA LEU A 262 7.10 13.87 -6.42
C LEU A 262 5.85 14.13 -7.27
N TYR A 263 4.72 14.30 -6.58
CA TYR A 263 3.44 14.58 -7.22
C TYR A 263 3.41 15.96 -7.85
N ASP A 264 2.75 16.06 -9.00
CA ASP A 264 2.20 17.33 -9.47
C ASP A 264 0.81 17.52 -8.86
N TRP A 265 0.77 18.09 -7.65
CA TRP A 265 -0.48 18.35 -6.93
C TRP A 265 -1.42 19.30 -7.68
N ASN A 266 -0.92 20.17 -8.57
CA ASN A 266 -1.77 21.02 -9.40
C ASN A 266 -2.45 20.18 -10.49
N ALA A 267 -1.71 19.27 -11.13
CA ALA A 267 -2.28 18.33 -12.09
C ALA A 267 -3.36 17.45 -11.45
N MET A 268 -3.09 16.90 -10.25
CA MET A 268 -4.05 16.09 -9.50
C MET A 268 -5.27 16.90 -9.04
N ALA A 269 -5.14 18.19 -8.73
CA ALA A 269 -6.28 19.01 -8.33
C ALA A 269 -7.31 19.21 -9.46
N HIS A 270 -6.90 19.12 -10.73
CA HIS A 270 -7.80 19.34 -11.87
C HIS A 270 -8.92 18.31 -11.99
N ASP A 271 -8.71 17.08 -11.50
CA ASP A 271 -9.71 16.00 -11.52
C ASP A 271 -10.24 15.63 -10.13
N ASN A 272 -10.09 16.54 -9.17
CA ASN A 272 -10.44 16.36 -7.76
C ASN A 272 -9.67 15.21 -7.09
N TYR A 273 -8.38 15.09 -7.41
CA TYR A 273 -7.45 14.11 -6.83
C TYR A 273 -7.89 12.66 -7.09
N ARG A 274 -8.43 12.36 -8.28
CA ARG A 274 -9.04 11.06 -8.60
C ARG A 274 -8.10 9.90 -8.33
N TRP A 275 -6.84 10.00 -8.75
CA TRP A 275 -5.83 8.98 -8.54
C TRP A 275 -5.65 8.61 -7.05
N TRP A 276 -5.60 9.61 -6.17
CA TRP A 276 -5.49 9.38 -4.73
C TRP A 276 -6.77 8.83 -4.11
N LEU A 277 -7.95 9.28 -4.59
CA LEU A 277 -9.23 8.74 -4.14
C LEU A 277 -9.35 7.24 -4.47
N GLU A 278 -8.91 6.85 -5.67
CA GLU A 278 -8.87 5.45 -6.09
C GLU A 278 -7.87 4.63 -5.26
N ARG A 279 -6.70 5.21 -4.94
CA ARG A 279 -5.72 4.62 -4.02
C ARG A 279 -6.31 4.41 -2.62
N LEU A 280 -7.00 5.40 -2.06
CA LEU A 280 -7.65 5.28 -0.76
C LEU A 280 -8.79 4.25 -0.79
N ALA A 281 -9.55 4.19 -1.88
CA ALA A 281 -10.64 3.23 -2.06
C ALA A 281 -10.12 1.79 -2.02
N SER A 282 -9.06 1.46 -2.78
CA SER A 282 -8.47 0.11 -2.75
C SER A 282 -7.93 -0.26 -1.36
N GLN A 283 -7.32 0.68 -0.66
CA GLN A 283 -6.81 0.46 0.69
C GLN A 283 -7.93 0.20 1.71
N ARG A 284 -9.10 0.85 1.56
CA ARG A 284 -10.29 0.58 2.41
C ARG A 284 -10.90 -0.81 2.23
N GLU A 285 -10.67 -1.44 1.08
CA GLU A 285 -11.09 -2.83 0.86
C GLU A 285 -10.25 -3.81 1.68
N GLN A 286 -8.99 -3.45 1.92
CA GLN A 286 -8.04 -4.28 2.66
C GLN A 286 -8.06 -3.99 4.18
N PHE A 287 -8.23 -2.73 4.59
CA PHE A 287 -8.01 -2.31 5.97
C PHE A 287 -9.20 -1.58 6.60
N ASP A 288 -9.24 -1.57 7.93
CA ASP A 288 -10.22 -0.87 8.77
C ASP A 288 -9.72 0.48 9.31
N LEU A 289 -8.41 0.66 9.31
CA LEU A 289 -7.69 1.87 9.70
C LEU A 289 -6.58 2.09 8.68
N LEU A 290 -6.27 3.34 8.35
CA LEU A 290 -5.24 3.66 7.36
C LEU A 290 -4.30 4.73 7.90
N ARG A 291 -3.03 4.38 8.03
CA ARG A 291 -1.98 5.36 8.35
C ARG A 291 -1.53 6.02 7.05
N ILE A 292 -1.54 7.34 7.00
CA ILE A 292 -0.82 8.08 5.96
C ILE A 292 0.57 8.36 6.52
N ASP A 293 1.55 7.64 6.00
CA ASP A 293 2.97 7.84 6.27
C ASP A 293 3.39 9.23 5.79
N HIS A 294 4.33 9.88 6.49
CA HIS A 294 4.82 11.20 6.17
C HIS A 294 3.68 12.22 5.91
N PHE A 295 2.65 12.22 6.75
CA PHE A 295 1.45 13.07 6.58
C PHE A 295 1.79 14.54 6.39
N ARG A 296 2.91 15.01 6.98
CA ARG A 296 3.39 16.37 6.82
C ARG A 296 3.56 16.79 5.36
N GLY A 297 3.86 15.82 4.48
CA GLY A 297 3.94 15.96 3.02
C GLY A 297 2.69 16.56 2.38
N LEU A 298 1.52 16.37 3.00
CA LEU A 298 0.27 16.98 2.55
C LEU A 298 0.20 18.47 2.84
N GLN A 299 0.92 18.97 3.85
CA GLN A 299 1.00 20.40 4.14
C GLN A 299 2.12 21.08 3.36
N ALA A 300 3.31 20.48 3.36
CA ALA A 300 4.46 20.86 2.56
C ALA A 300 5.32 19.63 2.35
N PHE A 301 6.16 19.53 1.34
CA PHE A 301 7.10 18.41 1.19
C PHE A 301 8.47 18.95 0.78
N TRP A 302 9.51 18.15 1.05
CA TRP A 302 10.87 18.53 0.72
C TRP A 302 11.19 18.05 -0.69
N GLU A 303 11.50 19.00 -1.56
CA GLU A 303 11.71 18.78 -2.98
C GLU A 303 13.20 18.92 -3.30
N ILE A 304 13.84 17.81 -3.67
CA ILE A 304 15.28 17.77 -3.97
C ILE A 304 15.46 17.79 -5.50
N PRO A 305 16.22 18.72 -6.09
CA PRO A 305 16.51 18.74 -7.53
C PRO A 305 17.20 17.45 -7.99
N ALA A 306 16.74 16.82 -9.07
CA ALA A 306 17.35 15.57 -9.57
C ALA A 306 18.77 15.78 -10.12
N GLU A 307 19.09 16.99 -10.60
CA GLU A 307 20.43 17.37 -11.07
C GLU A 307 21.46 17.52 -9.95
N ASP A 308 21.01 17.73 -8.71
CA ASP A 308 21.84 17.81 -7.50
C ASP A 308 21.12 17.12 -6.32
N PRO A 309 21.11 15.77 -6.31
CA PRO A 309 20.23 14.97 -5.47
C PRO A 309 20.68 14.88 -4.00
N GLN A 310 21.38 15.89 -3.49
CA GLN A 310 21.75 15.95 -2.07
C GLN A 310 20.57 16.49 -1.26
N PRO A 311 20.15 15.84 -0.16
CA PRO A 311 18.99 16.31 0.61
C PRO A 311 19.14 17.74 1.13
N ILE A 312 20.36 18.18 1.43
CA ILE A 312 20.62 19.57 1.88
C ILE A 312 20.29 20.63 0.83
N ASN A 313 20.25 20.27 -0.45
CA ASN A 313 19.99 21.18 -1.57
C ASN A 313 18.50 21.26 -1.94
N GLY A 314 17.64 20.52 -1.24
CA GLY A 314 16.20 20.63 -1.43
C GLY A 314 15.60 21.89 -0.83
N TYR A 315 14.29 22.04 -0.99
CA TYR A 315 13.52 23.14 -0.42
C TYR A 315 12.08 22.72 -0.14
N TRP A 316 11.42 23.43 0.78
CA TRP A 316 10.02 23.20 1.11
C TRP A 316 9.10 23.71 0.01
N VAL A 317 8.20 22.86 -0.47
CA VAL A 317 7.13 23.21 -1.41
C VAL A 317 5.76 22.92 -0.77
N PRO A 318 4.77 23.82 -0.90
CA PRO A 318 3.43 23.58 -0.35
C PRO A 318 2.78 22.31 -0.92
N GLY A 319 2.18 21.52 -0.04
CA GLY A 319 1.33 20.39 -0.41
C GLY A 319 -0.12 20.83 -0.65
N PRO A 320 -1.01 19.88 -0.99
CA PRO A 320 -2.40 20.18 -1.34
C PRO A 320 -3.29 20.50 -0.14
N GLY A 321 -2.84 20.16 1.08
CA GLY A 321 -3.43 20.53 2.35
C GLY A 321 -4.93 20.25 2.47
N ASP A 322 -5.67 21.32 2.72
CA ASP A 322 -7.11 21.29 2.96
C ASP A 322 -7.92 20.74 1.79
N ASP A 323 -7.57 21.10 0.56
CA ASP A 323 -8.41 20.79 -0.60
C ASP A 323 -8.38 19.29 -0.90
N PHE A 324 -7.21 18.66 -0.74
CA PHE A 324 -7.07 17.21 -0.80
C PHE A 324 -7.88 16.49 0.29
N LEU A 325 -7.74 16.89 1.56
CA LEU A 325 -8.42 16.20 2.66
C LEU A 325 -9.94 16.39 2.60
N LYS A 326 -10.43 17.55 2.12
CA LYS A 326 -11.86 17.75 1.83
C LYS A 326 -12.34 16.79 0.76
N ALA A 327 -11.67 16.73 -0.40
CA ALA A 327 -12.03 15.82 -1.47
C ALA A 327 -12.09 14.36 -1.00
N CYS A 328 -11.10 13.95 -0.19
CA CYS A 328 -11.08 12.61 0.42
C CYS A 328 -12.31 12.33 1.28
N LEU A 329 -12.66 13.22 2.22
CA LEU A 329 -13.78 13.00 3.14
C LEU A 329 -15.15 13.18 2.48
N GLU A 330 -15.24 13.96 1.41
CA GLU A 330 -16.46 14.13 0.60
C GLU A 330 -16.77 12.88 -0.23
N GLU A 331 -15.77 12.33 -0.91
CA GLU A 331 -15.94 11.17 -1.80
C GLU A 331 -15.93 9.83 -1.03
N LEU A 332 -15.18 9.77 0.07
CA LEU A 332 -15.03 8.57 0.90
C LEU A 332 -15.40 8.91 2.36
N PRO A 333 -16.70 9.07 2.65
CA PRO A 333 -17.13 9.31 4.03
C PRO A 333 -16.69 8.16 4.93
N ASP A 334 -16.41 8.51 6.19
CA ASP A 334 -15.91 7.61 7.23
C ASP A 334 -14.51 7.02 6.97
N LEU A 335 -13.66 7.74 6.23
CA LEU A 335 -12.25 7.39 6.06
C LEU A 335 -11.51 7.37 7.43
N PRO A 336 -11.03 6.20 7.89
CA PRO A 336 -10.44 6.04 9.22
C PRO A 336 -8.94 6.34 9.18
N LEU A 337 -8.60 7.57 8.79
CA LEU A 337 -7.22 8.00 8.60
C LEU A 337 -6.53 8.28 9.94
N VAL A 338 -5.26 7.91 10.01
CA VAL A 338 -4.30 8.27 11.05
C VAL A 338 -3.15 9.01 10.39
N ALA A 339 -2.76 10.15 10.95
CA ALA A 339 -1.62 10.92 10.47
C ALA A 339 -0.34 10.44 11.16
N GLU A 340 0.63 9.97 10.39
CA GLU A 340 2.00 9.84 10.86
C GLU A 340 2.61 11.25 10.93
N ASN A 341 2.80 11.75 12.16
CA ASN A 341 3.27 13.11 12.45
C ASN A 341 4.51 13.09 13.37
N LEU A 342 5.49 12.26 13.03
CA LEU A 342 6.78 12.17 13.72
C LEU A 342 7.83 13.05 13.04
N GLY A 343 8.97 13.27 13.71
CA GLY A 343 10.05 14.13 13.23
C GLY A 343 9.86 15.61 13.58
N LEU A 344 10.53 16.51 12.85
CA LEU A 344 10.37 17.96 13.01
C LEU A 344 9.05 18.43 12.39
N ILE A 345 8.01 18.49 13.23
CA ILE A 345 6.67 18.90 12.81
C ILE A 345 6.40 20.37 13.13
N SER A 346 5.99 21.12 12.11
CA SER A 346 5.61 22.52 12.21
C SER A 346 4.15 22.68 12.66
N LYS A 347 3.81 23.85 13.22
CA LYS A 347 2.46 24.12 13.77
C LYS A 347 1.34 24.02 12.74
N ASP A 348 1.62 24.34 11.49
CA ASP A 348 0.70 24.25 10.35
C ASP A 348 0.31 22.80 10.01
N VAL A 349 1.24 21.85 10.12
CA VAL A 349 0.97 20.41 9.97
C VAL A 349 0.00 19.94 11.06
N GLU A 350 0.25 20.30 12.33
CA GLU A 350 -0.65 19.97 13.43
C GLU A 350 -2.02 20.64 13.28
N GLN A 351 -2.06 21.90 12.79
CA GLN A 351 -3.32 22.58 12.50
C GLN A 351 -4.11 21.91 11.37
N LEU A 352 -3.44 21.40 10.32
CA LEU A 352 -4.08 20.60 9.29
C LEU A 352 -4.69 19.33 9.90
N ARG A 353 -3.88 18.55 10.62
CA ARG A 353 -4.32 17.32 11.29
C ARG A 353 -5.53 17.55 12.21
N HIS A 354 -5.49 18.59 13.03
CA HIS A 354 -6.56 18.94 13.97
C HIS A 354 -7.84 19.42 13.28
N ARG A 355 -7.75 20.20 12.19
CA ARG A 355 -8.93 20.66 11.42
C ARG A 355 -9.75 19.47 10.89
N PHE A 356 -9.07 18.43 10.44
CA PHE A 356 -9.67 17.20 9.93
C PHE A 356 -9.86 16.12 11.00
N ARG A 357 -9.59 16.44 12.28
CA ARG A 357 -9.73 15.54 13.44
C ARG A 357 -9.02 14.19 13.28
N LEU A 358 -7.85 14.21 12.64
CA LEU A 358 -7.06 13.01 12.41
C LEU A 358 -6.23 12.68 13.66
N PRO A 359 -6.31 11.44 14.18
CA PRO A 359 -5.40 10.96 15.21
C PRO A 359 -3.94 11.10 14.78
N GLY A 360 -3.08 11.48 15.72
CA GLY A 360 -1.62 11.53 15.52
C GLY A 360 -0.93 10.34 16.19
N MET A 361 0.36 10.20 15.94
CA MET A 361 1.22 9.18 16.53
C MET A 361 2.10 9.76 17.63
N THR A 362 2.47 8.91 18.57
CA THR A 362 3.43 9.21 19.62
C THR A 362 4.28 7.97 19.88
N VAL A 363 5.61 8.11 19.91
CA VAL A 363 6.53 6.98 20.07
C VAL A 363 7.29 7.11 21.38
N MET A 364 7.07 6.18 22.32
CA MET A 364 7.63 6.24 23.67
C MET A 364 9.17 6.33 23.68
N GLN A 365 9.86 5.65 22.75
CA GLN A 365 11.32 5.72 22.62
C GLN A 365 11.85 7.15 22.41
N PHE A 366 11.05 8.05 21.82
CA PHE A 366 11.45 9.44 21.58
C PHE A 366 11.24 10.36 22.77
N GLY A 367 10.62 9.89 23.87
CA GLY A 367 10.26 10.71 25.03
C GLY A 367 11.41 11.08 25.97
N PHE A 368 12.62 10.55 25.78
CA PHE A 368 13.69 10.61 26.78
C PHE A 368 14.82 11.61 26.46
N ASP A 369 14.52 12.68 25.71
CA ASP A 369 15.47 13.76 25.38
C ASP A 369 15.78 14.74 26.53
N GLY A 370 15.07 14.60 27.66
CA GLY A 370 15.21 15.44 28.85
C GLY A 370 14.34 16.70 28.86
N SER A 371 13.61 16.99 27.78
CA SER A 371 12.68 18.11 27.70
C SER A 371 11.32 17.75 28.33
N PRO A 372 10.82 18.48 29.35
CA PRO A 372 9.51 18.19 29.95
C PRO A 372 8.33 18.43 28.98
N ASP A 373 8.57 19.20 27.91
CA ASP A 373 7.61 19.54 26.87
C ASP A 373 7.63 18.57 25.68
N ASN A 374 8.47 17.53 25.72
CA ASN A 374 8.55 16.53 24.66
C ASN A 374 7.17 15.84 24.48
N PRO A 375 6.55 15.91 23.29
CA PRO A 375 5.22 15.36 23.05
C PRO A 375 5.16 13.84 23.25
N HIS A 376 6.30 13.15 23.19
CA HIS A 376 6.42 11.72 23.38
C HIS A 376 6.48 11.26 24.83
N LEU A 377 6.62 12.18 25.79
CA LEU A 377 6.53 11.87 27.22
C LEU A 377 5.11 11.49 27.63
N LEU A 378 4.98 10.45 28.46
CA LEU A 378 3.71 9.85 28.86
C LEU A 378 2.69 10.86 29.41
N HIS A 379 3.13 11.85 30.20
CA HIS A 379 2.21 12.87 30.76
C HIS A 379 1.74 13.92 29.75
N ASN A 380 2.36 13.97 28.56
CA ASN A 380 1.99 14.88 27.47
C ASN A 380 1.07 14.20 26.43
N HIS A 381 0.84 12.88 26.53
CA HIS A 381 -0.05 12.14 25.63
C HIS A 381 -1.50 12.62 25.77
N ARG A 382 -2.20 12.67 24.63
CA ARG A 382 -3.61 13.03 24.54
C ARG A 382 -4.48 11.80 24.29
N ARG A 383 -5.79 11.96 24.44
CA ARG A 383 -6.75 10.85 24.33
C ARG A 383 -6.82 10.30 22.90
N GLU A 384 -6.62 11.17 21.92
CA GLU A 384 -6.66 10.91 20.50
C GLU A 384 -5.36 10.37 19.91
N ASP A 385 -4.29 10.26 20.71
CA ASP A 385 -2.99 9.81 20.21
C ASP A 385 -2.92 8.28 20.07
N LEU A 386 -2.30 7.82 18.98
CA LEU A 386 -1.87 6.45 18.81
C LEU A 386 -0.46 6.31 19.37
N VAL A 387 -0.36 5.65 20.51
CA VAL A 387 0.89 5.50 21.25
C VAL A 387 1.57 4.19 20.89
N TYR A 388 2.81 4.28 20.43
CA TYR A 388 3.69 3.18 20.08
C TYR A 388 4.81 3.05 21.12
N THR A 389 5.23 1.82 21.41
CA THR A 389 6.51 1.60 22.09
C THR A 389 7.67 1.98 21.18
N GLY A 390 7.63 1.47 19.95
CA GLY A 390 8.49 1.80 18.80
C GLY A 390 7.72 1.48 17.50
N THR A 391 8.19 1.99 16.37
CA THR A 391 7.71 1.64 15.04
C THR A 391 8.64 0.57 14.42
N HIS A 392 8.51 0.33 13.12
CA HIS A 392 9.40 -0.55 12.37
C HIS A 392 10.72 0.14 11.95
N ASP A 393 10.82 1.46 12.12
CA ASP A 393 12.03 2.26 11.84
C ASP A 393 12.95 2.42 13.06
N ASN A 394 12.49 1.98 14.24
CA ASN A 394 13.27 1.97 15.48
C ASN A 394 13.96 0.62 15.64
#